data_AF-A0A7R8CR81-F1
#
_entry.id   AF-A0A7R8CR81-F1
#
_cell.length_a   1.000
_cell.length_b   1.000
_cell.length_c   1.000
_cell.angle_alpha   90.00
_cell.angle_beta   90.00
_cell.angle_gamma   90.00
#
_symmetry.space_group_name_H-M   'P 1'
#
loop_
_entity.id
_entity.type
_entity.pdbx_description
1 polymer ?
#
loop_
_entity_poly.entity_id
_entity_poly.type
_entity_poly.pdbx_seq_one_letter_code
_entity_poly.pdbx_strand_id
1 'polypeptide(L)'
;MGLLTDPSSSNKLIDMLISKYRLLSWVSYLCGFLGLFIMVHPEYSAKTYFSENALLPGLVHGEILAEGEAKRIYNELQEEKNQYSNSVPFPYIEAKFKQAGLEVYRHNFTLHYPLSDKIPSFKGQNIYAILRASRASSTESLVMSVPYRHTYSYDGGTQGSLALLITMASFFRKKNFWAKDIIFLVTENEQLGMQAWLEAYHKTSCGVKGTLDHGELPARAGAIQAAINLEISGEHVTHLNIKTEGLNGQLPNLDLVNLVNRLCLREDVRQMFQGYEDRAQLYSSKGYIRSLKTFLSMMLKQSSGVPSGNHGLFHRFGIEALTIEGIVKEIKTKKKSYHQRKAGFHSLGRIVEGVFRSLNNLLERFHQSIFLLFTSFI
;
A
#
# COMPACT_ATOMS: atom_id res chain seq x y z
N MET A 1 30.81 -59.07 -11.50
CA MET A 1 30.70 -58.53 -10.13
C MET A 1 29.43 -57.71 -10.05
N GLY A 2 28.30 -58.37 -9.77
CA GLY A 2 27.00 -57.71 -9.59
C GLY A 2 26.71 -57.58 -8.10
N LEU A 3 26.72 -56.34 -7.60
CA LEU A 3 26.18 -56.02 -6.29
C LEU A 3 24.65 -56.15 -6.39
N LEU A 4 24.16 -57.33 -5.99
CA LEU A 4 22.75 -57.59 -5.72
C LEU A 4 22.32 -56.71 -4.54
N THR A 5 21.70 -55.58 -4.82
CA THR A 5 20.82 -54.92 -3.85
C THR A 5 19.60 -55.82 -3.64
N ASP A 6 19.56 -56.50 -2.51
CA ASP A 6 18.42 -57.29 -2.02
C ASP A 6 17.18 -56.39 -1.90
N PRO A 7 16.08 -56.65 -2.64
CA PRO A 7 14.85 -55.84 -2.57
C PRO A 7 13.93 -56.25 -1.41
N SER A 8 14.34 -57.21 -0.57
CA SER A 8 13.48 -57.90 0.41
C SER A 8 13.63 -57.41 1.86
N SER A 9 14.69 -56.66 2.20
CA SER A 9 15.01 -56.32 3.60
C SER A 9 14.58 -54.92 4.04
N SER A 10 14.22 -54.01 3.12
CA SER A 10 13.84 -52.62 3.44
C SER A 10 12.34 -52.30 3.40
N ASN A 11 11.47 -53.28 3.10
CA ASN A 11 10.09 -52.97 2.71
C ASN A 11 9.05 -53.03 3.85
N LYS A 12 9.33 -53.64 5.01
CA LYS A 12 8.34 -53.72 6.10
C LYS A 12 7.87 -52.35 6.60
N LEU A 13 8.78 -51.37 6.67
CA LEU A 13 8.43 -50.00 7.07
C LEU A 13 7.62 -49.30 5.97
N ILE A 14 7.97 -49.52 4.71
CA ILE A 14 7.30 -48.94 3.54
C ILE A 14 5.89 -49.53 3.39
N ASP A 15 5.73 -50.84 3.52
CA ASP A 15 4.44 -51.54 3.49
C ASP A 15 3.54 -51.12 4.67
N MET A 16 4.13 -50.87 5.85
CA MET A 16 3.40 -50.32 7.00
C MET A 16 2.95 -48.86 6.76
N LEU A 17 3.78 -48.03 6.15
CA LEU A 17 3.42 -46.66 5.76
C LEU A 17 2.33 -46.65 4.69
N ILE A 18 2.43 -47.52 3.69
CA ILE A 18 1.44 -47.68 2.62
C ILE A 18 0.13 -48.22 3.18
N SER A 19 0.14 -49.19 4.12
CA SER A 19 -1.10 -49.71 4.71
C SER A 19 -1.84 -48.66 5.57
N LYS A 20 -1.12 -47.70 6.15
CA LYS A 20 -1.67 -46.64 7.01
C LYS A 20 -1.68 -45.25 6.36
N TYR A 21 -1.51 -45.15 5.05
CA TYR A 21 -1.34 -43.88 4.35
C TYR A 21 -2.45 -42.86 4.62
N ARG A 22 -3.72 -43.30 4.72
CA ARG A 22 -4.84 -42.41 5.04
C ARG A 22 -4.72 -41.80 6.43
N LEU A 23 -4.41 -42.63 7.43
CA LEU A 23 -4.27 -42.18 8.81
C LEU A 23 -3.06 -41.25 8.95
N LEU A 24 -1.94 -41.60 8.32
CA LEU A 24 -0.74 -40.76 8.33
C LEU A 24 -0.99 -39.41 7.64
N SER A 25 -1.72 -39.39 6.52
CA SER A 25 -2.09 -38.16 5.82
C SER A 25 -3.01 -37.26 6.67
N TRP A 26 -3.96 -37.84 7.40
CA TRP A 26 -4.82 -37.08 8.31
C TRP A 26 -4.02 -36.52 9.50
N VAL A 27 -3.14 -37.32 10.08
CA VAL A 27 -2.26 -36.87 11.17
C VAL A 27 -1.32 -35.77 10.69
N SER A 28 -0.68 -35.92 9.52
CA SER A 28 0.20 -34.88 8.98
C SER A 28 -0.55 -33.59 8.66
N TYR A 29 -1.77 -33.70 8.13
CA TYR A 29 -2.63 -32.53 7.89
C TYR A 29 -3.00 -31.84 9.20
N LEU A 30 -3.38 -32.59 10.23
CA LEU A 30 -3.74 -32.06 11.54
C LEU A 30 -2.53 -31.46 12.26
N CYS A 31 -1.35 -32.09 12.17
CA CYS A 31 -0.09 -31.54 12.66
C CYS A 31 0.28 -30.24 11.93
N GLY A 32 0.12 -30.17 10.60
CA GLY A 32 0.34 -28.94 9.84
C GLY A 32 -0.62 -27.82 10.24
N PHE A 33 -1.91 -28.16 10.39
CA PHE A 33 -2.94 -27.23 10.85
C PHE A 33 -2.67 -26.70 12.27
N LEU A 34 -2.30 -27.58 13.21
CA LEU A 34 -1.89 -27.17 14.57
C LEU A 34 -0.60 -26.35 14.55
N GLY A 35 0.33 -26.67 13.64
CA GLY A 35 1.58 -25.93 13.43
C GLY A 35 1.34 -24.46 13.08
N LEU A 36 0.28 -24.14 12.34
CA LEU A 36 -0.09 -22.75 12.02
C LEU A 36 -0.36 -21.92 13.29
N PHE A 37 -0.98 -22.51 14.32
CA PHE A 37 -1.23 -21.82 15.58
C PHE A 37 0.05 -21.60 16.39
N ILE A 38 0.98 -22.55 16.34
CA ILE A 38 2.27 -22.43 17.02
C ILE A 38 3.11 -21.32 16.40
N MET A 39 3.10 -21.18 15.07
CA MET A 39 3.85 -20.14 14.35
C MET A 39 3.43 -18.71 14.70
N VAL A 40 2.20 -18.51 15.16
CA VAL A 40 1.70 -17.19 15.60
C VAL A 40 2.30 -16.76 16.95
N HIS A 41 2.94 -17.69 17.68
CA HIS A 41 3.55 -17.35 18.96
C HIS A 41 4.73 -16.37 18.77
N PRO A 42 4.84 -15.31 19.61
CA PRO A 42 5.85 -14.26 19.45
C PRO A 42 7.30 -14.75 19.40
N GLU A 43 7.58 -15.91 20.01
CA GLU A 43 8.94 -16.49 20.05
C GLU A 43 9.37 -17.06 18.69
N TYR A 44 8.42 -17.50 17.86
CA TYR A 44 8.69 -18.01 16.51
C TYR A 44 8.54 -16.93 15.44
N SER A 45 8.07 -15.75 15.82
CA SER A 45 7.95 -14.61 14.92
C SER A 45 9.28 -13.87 14.85
N ALA A 46 9.91 -13.88 13.67
CA ALA A 46 11.06 -13.02 13.44
C ALA A 46 10.59 -11.55 13.49
N LYS A 47 11.09 -10.80 14.48
CA LYS A 47 10.87 -9.34 14.59
C LYS A 47 11.21 -8.64 13.28
N THR A 48 10.75 -7.39 13.11
CA THR A 48 11.04 -6.52 11.94
C THR A 48 12.50 -6.59 11.45
N TYR A 49 12.72 -7.44 10.45
CA TYR A 49 14.00 -7.61 9.77
C TYR A 49 13.97 -6.82 8.46
N PHE A 50 15.10 -6.23 8.10
CA PHE A 50 15.30 -5.58 6.81
C PHE A 50 16.29 -6.42 6.02
N SER A 51 15.87 -6.97 4.89
CA SER A 51 16.80 -7.64 3.96
C SER A 51 17.60 -6.62 3.15
N GLU A 52 16.99 -5.50 2.78
CA GLU A 52 17.61 -4.47 1.94
C GLU A 52 18.34 -3.40 2.75
N ASN A 53 19.67 -3.41 2.67
CA ASN A 53 20.52 -2.46 3.41
C ASN A 53 20.40 -1.02 2.86
N ALA A 54 20.05 -0.85 1.59
CA ALA A 54 19.95 0.46 0.96
C ALA A 54 18.75 1.31 1.44
N LEU A 55 17.77 0.70 2.11
CA LEU A 55 16.59 1.41 2.61
C LEU A 55 16.92 2.38 3.74
N LEU A 56 17.98 2.13 4.51
CA LEU A 56 18.50 3.02 5.56
C LEU A 56 17.38 3.69 6.40
N PRO A 57 16.40 2.91 6.92
CA PRO A 57 15.17 3.46 7.45
C PRO A 57 15.44 4.33 8.68
N GLY A 58 15.04 5.60 8.61
CA GLY A 58 15.15 6.54 9.73
C GLY A 58 16.52 7.20 9.91
N LEU A 59 17.50 6.96 9.03
CA LEU A 59 18.78 7.70 9.04
C LEU A 59 18.63 9.14 8.59
N VAL A 60 17.56 9.40 7.84
CA VAL A 60 17.25 10.70 7.29
C VAL A 60 16.21 11.39 8.15
N HIS A 61 16.50 12.61 8.62
CA HIS A 61 15.53 13.44 9.32
C HIS A 61 14.58 14.09 8.32
N GLY A 62 13.28 14.00 8.58
CA GLY A 62 12.28 14.69 7.77
C GLY A 62 12.41 16.20 7.93
N GLU A 63 12.52 16.90 6.81
CA GLU A 63 12.68 18.36 6.78
C GLU A 63 11.34 19.08 6.55
N ILE A 64 10.24 18.33 6.35
CA ILE A 64 8.93 18.94 6.12
C ILE A 64 8.41 19.64 7.38
N LEU A 65 8.15 20.94 7.23
CA LEU A 65 7.54 21.82 8.24
C LEU A 65 6.23 22.44 7.74
N ALA A 66 5.65 21.88 6.67
CA ALA A 66 4.57 22.49 5.90
C ALA A 66 3.15 22.19 6.44
N GLU A 67 2.98 22.12 7.77
CA GLU A 67 1.67 21.80 8.38
C GLU A 67 0.63 22.89 8.11
N GLY A 68 1.01 24.16 8.20
CA GLY A 68 0.11 25.28 7.93
C GLY A 68 -0.37 25.32 6.47
N GLU A 69 0.51 24.98 5.52
CA GLU A 69 0.17 24.91 4.10
C GLU A 69 -0.81 23.76 3.82
N ALA A 70 -0.53 22.57 4.37
CA ALA A 70 -1.41 21.40 4.24
C ALA A 70 -2.80 21.68 4.83
N LYS A 71 -2.87 22.31 6.01
CA LYS A 71 -4.13 22.67 6.65
C LYS A 71 -4.94 23.67 5.82
N ARG A 72 -4.28 24.68 5.24
CA ARG A 72 -4.92 25.65 4.35
C ARG A 72 -5.50 24.96 3.11
N ILE A 73 -4.70 24.13 2.43
CA ILE A 73 -5.14 23.38 1.24
C ILE A 73 -6.29 22.44 1.59
N TYR A 74 -6.25 21.79 2.75
CA TYR A 74 -7.32 20.94 3.23
C TYR A 74 -8.63 21.72 3.42
N ASN A 75 -8.59 22.89 4.03
CA ASN A 75 -9.78 23.74 4.20
C ASN A 75 -10.35 24.20 2.84
N GLU A 76 -9.47 24.65 1.93
CA GLU A 76 -9.87 25.01 0.55
C GLU A 76 -10.55 23.84 -0.17
N LEU A 77 -9.99 22.62 -0.08
CA LEU A 77 -10.59 21.41 -0.67
C LEU A 77 -11.93 21.03 -0.05
N GLN A 78 -12.09 21.25 1.26
CA GLN A 78 -13.36 21.00 1.94
C GLN A 78 -14.44 21.99 1.50
N GLU A 79 -14.08 23.26 1.27
CA GLU A 79 -14.98 24.27 0.69
C GLU A 79 -15.38 23.89 -0.74
N GLU A 80 -14.42 23.51 -1.59
CA GLU A 80 -14.70 23.07 -2.96
C GLU A 80 -15.59 21.82 -2.99
N LYS A 81 -15.35 20.85 -2.10
CA LYS A 81 -16.18 19.66 -1.97
C LYS A 81 -17.62 20.01 -1.60
N ASN A 82 -17.82 20.97 -0.70
CA ASN A 82 -19.15 21.42 -0.30
C ASN A 82 -19.87 22.15 -1.44
N GLN A 83 -19.13 22.90 -2.27
CA GLN A 83 -19.68 23.61 -3.41
C GLN A 83 -19.96 22.70 -4.62
N TYR A 84 -19.11 21.69 -4.85
CA TYR A 84 -19.14 20.80 -6.01
C TYR A 84 -19.12 19.33 -5.59
N SER A 85 -20.21 18.86 -4.98
CA SER A 85 -20.27 17.51 -4.36
C SER A 85 -20.11 16.34 -5.35
N ASN A 86 -20.36 16.54 -6.65
CA ASN A 86 -20.40 15.45 -7.65
C ASN A 86 -19.24 15.45 -8.65
N SER A 87 -18.37 16.47 -8.64
CA SER A 87 -17.24 16.55 -9.58
C SER A 87 -15.92 16.58 -8.85
N VAL A 88 -14.90 15.93 -9.43
CA VAL A 88 -13.53 16.10 -8.98
C VAL A 88 -13.06 17.52 -9.31
N PRO A 89 -12.41 18.25 -8.38
CA PRO A 89 -11.92 19.61 -8.62
C PRO A 89 -10.61 19.60 -9.45
N PHE A 90 -10.66 19.01 -10.66
CA PHE A 90 -9.50 18.94 -11.54
C PHE A 90 -8.86 20.31 -11.84
N PRO A 91 -9.62 21.40 -12.09
CA PRO A 91 -9.02 22.70 -12.34
C PRO A 91 -8.19 23.23 -11.16
N TYR A 92 -8.68 23.02 -9.93
CA TYR A 92 -7.98 23.43 -8.71
C TYR A 92 -6.70 22.62 -8.51
N ILE A 93 -6.78 21.29 -8.61
CA ILE A 93 -5.63 20.40 -8.47
C ILE A 93 -4.57 20.73 -9.53
N GLU A 94 -4.99 20.95 -10.78
CA GLU A 94 -4.12 21.34 -11.87
C GLU A 94 -3.42 22.68 -11.61
N ALA A 95 -4.17 23.68 -11.13
CA ALA A 95 -3.62 24.99 -10.80
C ALA A 95 -2.57 24.90 -9.68
N LYS A 96 -2.83 24.12 -8.62
CA LYS A 96 -1.89 23.93 -7.51
C LYS A 96 -0.60 23.23 -7.95
N PHE A 97 -0.70 22.18 -8.77
CA PHE A 97 0.52 21.53 -9.30
C PHE A 97 1.31 22.43 -10.26
N LYS A 98 0.64 23.22 -11.10
CA LYS A 98 1.33 24.20 -11.96
C LYS A 98 1.99 25.29 -11.14
N GLN A 99 1.33 25.78 -10.08
CA GLN A 99 1.91 26.74 -9.14
C GLN A 99 3.13 26.16 -8.41
N ALA A 100 3.11 24.85 -8.12
CA ALA A 100 4.26 24.13 -7.59
C ALA A 100 5.41 23.98 -8.61
N GLY A 101 5.20 24.31 -9.90
CA GLY A 101 6.21 24.23 -10.95
C GLY A 101 6.44 22.81 -11.48
N LEU A 102 5.39 21.99 -11.54
CA LEU A 102 5.41 20.62 -12.04
C LEU A 102 4.78 20.50 -13.43
N GLU A 103 5.16 19.44 -14.16
CA GLU A 103 4.53 19.05 -15.42
C GLU A 103 3.19 18.37 -15.11
N VAL A 104 2.06 18.93 -15.53
CA VAL A 104 0.72 18.42 -15.18
C VAL A 104 -0.02 17.95 -16.42
N TYR A 105 -0.64 16.78 -16.31
CA TYR A 105 -1.32 16.12 -17.40
C TYR A 105 -2.67 15.56 -16.95
N ARG A 106 -3.65 15.63 -17.86
CA ARG A 106 -4.93 14.96 -17.72
C ARG A 106 -4.94 13.70 -18.56
N HIS A 107 -5.60 12.67 -18.05
CA HIS A 107 -5.69 11.36 -18.69
C HIS A 107 -7.16 10.97 -18.74
N ASN A 108 -7.70 10.77 -19.93
CA ASN A 108 -9.10 10.38 -20.12
C ASN A 108 -9.17 8.89 -20.43
N PHE A 109 -10.16 8.22 -19.85
CA PHE A 109 -10.42 6.80 -20.10
C PHE A 109 -11.92 6.55 -20.26
N THR A 110 -12.25 5.48 -20.98
CA THR A 110 -13.64 5.08 -21.22
C THR A 110 -13.84 3.62 -20.87
N LEU A 111 -14.83 3.33 -20.03
CA LEU A 111 -15.26 1.98 -19.70
C LEU A 111 -16.51 1.63 -20.53
N HIS A 112 -16.39 0.58 -21.32
CA HIS A 112 -17.47 -0.06 -22.05
C HIS A 112 -17.99 -1.26 -21.25
N TYR A 113 -19.29 -1.27 -20.96
CA TYR A 113 -19.88 -2.36 -20.20
C TYR A 113 -19.96 -3.63 -21.06
N PRO A 114 -19.34 -4.75 -20.64
CA PRO A 114 -19.18 -5.94 -21.50
C PRO A 114 -20.48 -6.70 -21.75
N LEU A 115 -21.54 -6.45 -20.96
CA LEU A 115 -22.78 -7.22 -20.98
C LEU A 115 -23.93 -6.52 -21.71
N SER A 116 -23.79 -5.26 -22.12
CA SER A 116 -24.85 -4.53 -22.82
C SER A 116 -24.35 -3.29 -23.54
N ASP A 117 -24.43 -3.31 -24.88
CA ASP A 117 -24.14 -2.15 -25.74
C ASP A 117 -25.14 -1.00 -25.57
N LYS A 118 -26.27 -1.24 -24.87
CA LYS A 118 -27.30 -0.24 -24.60
C LYS A 118 -26.97 0.65 -23.40
N ILE A 119 -26.01 0.27 -22.57
CA ILE A 119 -25.59 1.08 -21.42
C ILE A 119 -24.55 2.09 -21.92
N PRO A 120 -24.74 3.40 -21.68
CA PRO A 120 -23.76 4.39 -22.10
C PRO A 120 -22.40 4.10 -21.47
N SER A 121 -21.35 4.20 -22.29
CA SER A 121 -19.98 4.04 -21.82
C SER A 121 -19.66 5.06 -20.73
N PHE A 122 -19.07 4.61 -19.63
CA PHE A 122 -18.65 5.49 -18.56
C PHE A 122 -17.33 6.18 -18.95
N LYS A 123 -17.29 7.51 -18.90
CA LYS A 123 -16.07 8.28 -19.15
C LYS A 123 -15.54 8.81 -17.83
N GLY A 124 -14.26 8.59 -17.57
CA GLY A 124 -13.56 9.13 -16.41
C GLY A 124 -12.29 9.88 -16.81
N GLN A 125 -11.78 10.65 -15.87
CA GLN A 125 -10.57 11.43 -16.02
C GLN A 125 -9.67 11.25 -14.80
N ASN A 126 -8.38 11.09 -15.03
CA ASN A 126 -7.35 11.15 -14.00
C ASN A 126 -6.51 12.41 -14.21
N ILE A 127 -5.86 12.87 -13.15
CA ILE A 127 -4.87 13.93 -13.22
C ILE A 127 -3.57 13.44 -12.58
N TYR A 128 -2.45 13.69 -13.24
CA TYR A 128 -1.15 13.38 -12.68
C TYR A 128 -0.15 14.48 -12.96
N ALA A 129 0.80 14.64 -12.06
CA ALA A 129 1.91 15.56 -12.20
C ALA A 129 3.24 14.81 -12.09
N ILE A 130 4.24 15.21 -12.88
CA ILE A 130 5.56 14.61 -12.88
C ILE A 130 6.57 15.63 -12.34
N LEU A 131 7.32 15.21 -11.31
CA LEU A 131 8.54 15.85 -10.87
C LEU A 131 9.73 15.10 -11.47
N ARG A 132 10.49 15.76 -12.35
CA ARG A 132 11.73 15.21 -12.89
C ARG A 132 12.85 15.26 -11.87
N ALA A 133 13.59 14.15 -11.73
CA ALA A 133 14.76 14.06 -10.88
C ALA A 133 15.83 15.09 -11.32
N SER A 134 16.49 15.72 -10.35
CA SER A 134 17.56 16.68 -10.65
C SER A 134 18.93 16.01 -10.81
N ARG A 135 19.11 14.80 -10.25
CA ARG A 135 20.41 14.13 -10.14
C ARG A 135 20.60 12.92 -11.07
N ALA A 136 19.59 12.53 -11.85
CA ALA A 136 19.64 11.32 -12.67
C ALA A 136 18.90 11.48 -14.00
N SER A 137 19.07 10.51 -14.88
CA SER A 137 18.55 10.47 -16.26
C SER A 137 17.06 10.10 -16.38
N SER A 138 16.25 10.31 -15.33
CA SER A 138 14.80 10.05 -15.34
C SER A 138 14.39 8.64 -15.81
N THR A 139 15.26 7.63 -15.59
CA THR A 139 15.05 6.24 -16.03
C THR A 139 14.13 5.46 -15.10
N GLU A 140 13.96 5.93 -13.87
CA GLU A 140 13.18 5.28 -12.81
C GLU A 140 12.25 6.29 -12.16
N SER A 141 11.13 5.80 -11.64
CA SER A 141 10.14 6.63 -10.99
C SER A 141 9.51 6.00 -9.75
N LEU A 142 9.00 6.88 -8.89
CA LEU A 142 8.19 6.54 -7.71
C LEU A 142 6.80 7.16 -7.88
N VAL A 143 5.76 6.49 -7.41
CA VAL A 143 4.38 6.99 -7.52
C VAL A 143 3.82 7.31 -6.14
N MET A 144 3.27 8.50 -5.98
CA MET A 144 2.40 8.87 -4.87
C MET A 144 0.98 9.00 -5.40
N SER A 145 0.06 8.14 -4.97
CA SER A 145 -1.31 8.15 -5.47
C SER A 145 -2.34 8.48 -4.40
N VAL A 146 -3.40 9.16 -4.81
CA VAL A 146 -4.58 9.42 -3.99
C VAL A 146 -5.84 9.15 -4.80
N PRO A 147 -6.73 8.26 -4.35
CA PRO A 147 -8.06 8.14 -4.93
C PRO A 147 -8.88 9.35 -4.51
N TYR A 148 -9.51 10.05 -5.46
CA TYR A 148 -10.50 11.06 -5.12
C TYR A 148 -11.85 10.40 -4.82
N ARG A 149 -12.31 10.52 -3.58
CA ARG A 149 -13.59 9.98 -3.11
C ARG A 149 -14.66 11.06 -3.02
N HIS A 150 -15.80 10.82 -3.66
CA HIS A 150 -16.98 11.69 -3.58
C HIS A 150 -17.60 11.67 -2.18
N THR A 151 -18.49 12.61 -1.88
CA THR A 151 -19.12 12.75 -0.55
C THR A 151 -19.88 11.51 -0.09
N TYR A 152 -20.40 10.70 -1.02
CA TYR A 152 -21.22 9.52 -0.73
C TYR A 152 -20.45 8.19 -0.76
N SER A 153 -19.12 8.20 -0.80
CA SER A 153 -18.33 6.97 -0.79
C SER A 153 -18.41 6.27 0.57
N TYR A 154 -18.56 4.94 0.54
CA TYR A 154 -18.60 4.10 1.75
C TYR A 154 -17.30 4.21 2.58
N ASP A 155 -16.16 4.31 1.91
CA ASP A 155 -14.82 4.30 2.51
C ASP A 155 -14.34 5.69 3.00
N GLY A 156 -15.26 6.62 3.25
CA GLY A 156 -14.96 7.96 3.76
C GLY A 156 -14.30 8.88 2.73
N GLY A 157 -13.98 10.12 3.12
CA GLY A 157 -13.31 11.09 2.23
C GLY A 157 -11.80 10.88 2.16
N THR A 158 -11.13 11.46 1.15
CA THR A 158 -9.66 11.42 0.97
C THR A 158 -9.02 12.80 0.89
N GLN A 159 -9.72 13.84 1.35
CA GLN A 159 -9.30 15.23 1.22
C GLN A 159 -8.00 15.53 1.98
N GLY A 160 -7.80 14.88 3.14
CA GLY A 160 -6.54 14.95 3.88
C GLY A 160 -5.36 14.42 3.08
N SER A 161 -5.54 13.32 2.34
CA SER A 161 -4.52 12.79 1.44
C SER A 161 -4.24 13.69 0.25
N LEU A 162 -5.26 14.29 -0.35
CA LEU A 162 -5.08 15.21 -1.46
C LEU A 162 -4.32 16.47 -1.01
N ALA A 163 -4.66 17.02 0.16
CA ALA A 163 -3.94 18.13 0.75
C ALA A 163 -2.47 17.80 1.05
N LEU A 164 -2.22 16.61 1.61
CA LEU A 164 -0.87 16.13 1.88
C LEU A 164 -0.08 15.94 0.59
N LEU A 165 -0.69 15.36 -0.45
CA LEU A 165 -0.07 15.10 -1.74
C LEU A 165 0.32 16.42 -2.45
N ILE A 166 -0.56 17.42 -2.49
CA ILE A 166 -0.25 18.73 -3.08
C ILE A 166 0.86 19.44 -2.30
N THR A 167 0.79 19.41 -0.97
CA THR A 167 1.82 20.01 -0.10
C THR A 167 3.17 19.32 -0.31
N MET A 168 3.17 18.00 -0.42
CA MET A 168 4.37 17.22 -0.65
C MET A 168 4.96 17.48 -2.04
N ALA A 169 4.12 17.66 -3.06
CA ALA A 169 4.54 18.02 -4.39
C ALA A 169 5.29 19.37 -4.42
N SER A 170 4.74 20.38 -3.75
CA SER A 170 5.40 21.69 -3.55
C SER A 170 6.70 21.58 -2.76
N PHE A 171 6.74 20.73 -1.72
CA PHE A 171 7.93 20.51 -0.91
C PHE A 171 9.03 19.77 -1.68
N PHE A 172 8.69 18.70 -2.39
CA PHE A 172 9.63 17.89 -3.16
C PHE A 172 10.28 18.69 -4.29
N ARG A 173 9.53 19.59 -4.94
CA ARG A 173 10.10 20.47 -5.97
C ARG A 173 11.20 21.39 -5.44
N LYS A 174 11.10 21.85 -4.18
CA LYS A 174 12.11 22.72 -3.54
C LYS A 174 13.39 21.96 -3.15
N LYS A 175 13.39 20.64 -3.21
CA LYS A 175 14.52 19.79 -2.78
C LYS A 175 15.25 19.22 -3.99
N ASN A 176 16.57 19.13 -3.89
CA ASN A 176 17.45 18.69 -4.98
C ASN A 176 18.04 17.29 -4.78
N PHE A 177 17.57 16.50 -3.80
CA PHE A 177 18.13 15.19 -3.48
C PHE A 177 17.46 14.02 -4.22
N TRP A 178 16.46 14.30 -5.06
CA TRP A 178 15.75 13.28 -5.83
C TRP A 178 16.60 12.75 -6.99
N ALA A 179 16.81 11.44 -6.96
CA ALA A 179 17.47 10.65 -7.99
C ALA A 179 16.46 9.90 -8.88
N LYS A 180 15.19 9.82 -8.49
CA LYS A 180 14.10 9.22 -9.28
C LYS A 180 13.02 10.24 -9.57
N ASP A 181 12.37 10.10 -10.73
CA ASP A 181 11.20 10.90 -11.04
C ASP A 181 10.08 10.57 -10.05
N ILE A 182 9.26 11.55 -9.66
CA ILE A 182 8.13 11.32 -8.76
C ILE A 182 6.85 11.69 -9.48
N ILE A 183 5.94 10.72 -9.59
CA ILE A 183 4.63 10.91 -10.18
C ILE A 183 3.63 11.11 -9.04
N PHE A 184 2.94 12.24 -9.04
CA PHE A 184 1.80 12.51 -8.16
C PHE A 184 0.53 12.23 -8.94
N LEU A 185 -0.23 11.21 -8.54
CA LEU A 185 -1.40 10.72 -9.27
C LEU A 185 -2.66 10.90 -8.43
N VAL A 186 -3.68 11.54 -9.01
CA VAL A 186 -5.02 11.59 -8.43
C VAL A 186 -5.97 10.89 -9.39
N THR A 187 -6.58 9.80 -8.90
CA THR A 187 -7.46 8.96 -9.71
C THR A 187 -8.92 9.21 -9.41
N GLU A 188 -9.74 9.29 -10.45
CA GLU A 188 -11.19 9.25 -10.33
C GLU A 188 -11.67 7.78 -10.21
N ASN A 189 -12.69 7.55 -9.40
CA ASN A 189 -13.30 6.23 -9.20
C ASN A 189 -12.30 5.13 -8.77
N GLU A 190 -11.42 5.46 -7.83
CA GLU A 190 -10.47 4.57 -7.15
C GLU A 190 -9.77 3.56 -8.06
N GLN A 191 -10.23 2.31 -8.06
CA GLN A 191 -9.61 1.20 -8.76
C GLN A 191 -9.74 1.32 -10.28
N LEU A 192 -10.86 1.85 -10.78
CA LEU A 192 -11.10 1.97 -12.21
C LEU A 192 -10.14 2.97 -12.85
N GLY A 193 -10.04 4.18 -12.27
CA GLY A 193 -9.11 5.19 -12.75
C GLY A 193 -7.66 4.75 -12.61
N MET A 194 -7.31 4.08 -11.51
CA MET A 194 -5.97 3.53 -11.30
C MET A 194 -5.62 2.45 -12.35
N GLN A 195 -6.53 1.52 -12.62
CA GLN A 195 -6.33 0.48 -13.63
C GLN A 195 -6.15 1.10 -15.01
N ALA A 196 -7.01 2.04 -15.40
CA ALA A 196 -6.90 2.73 -16.68
C ALA A 196 -5.55 3.45 -16.83
N TRP A 197 -5.10 4.13 -15.76
CA TRP A 197 -3.81 4.83 -15.79
C TRP A 197 -2.63 3.88 -15.91
N LEU A 198 -2.62 2.77 -15.17
CA LEU A 198 -1.58 1.75 -15.24
C LEU A 198 -1.53 1.06 -16.62
N GLU A 199 -2.69 0.70 -17.16
CA GLU A 199 -2.81 0.13 -18.51
C GLU A 199 -2.27 1.08 -19.58
N ALA A 200 -2.63 2.37 -19.51
CA ALA A 200 -2.11 3.38 -20.42
C ALA A 200 -0.60 3.63 -20.25
N TYR A 201 -0.10 3.56 -19.02
CA TYR A 201 1.32 3.74 -18.72
C TYR A 201 2.18 2.63 -19.32
N HIS A 202 1.75 1.38 -19.15
CA HIS A 202 2.43 0.18 -19.66
C HIS A 202 2.06 -0.17 -21.12
N LYS A 203 1.06 0.49 -21.71
CA LYS A 203 0.50 0.18 -23.04
C LYS A 203 0.02 -1.27 -23.15
N THR A 204 -0.69 -1.72 -22.13
CA THR A 204 -1.21 -3.09 -22.03
C THR A 204 -2.68 -3.05 -21.66
N SER A 205 -3.49 -3.95 -22.20
CA SER A 205 -4.88 -4.14 -21.77
C SER A 205 -5.00 -5.35 -20.85
N CYS A 206 -5.71 -5.16 -19.74
CA CYS A 206 -5.87 -6.20 -18.73
C CYS A 206 -7.32 -6.70 -18.67
N GLY A 207 -7.54 -8.01 -18.81
CA GLY A 207 -8.86 -8.62 -18.71
C GLY A 207 -9.54 -8.83 -20.07
N VAL A 208 -10.83 -8.55 -20.17
CA VAL A 208 -11.60 -8.73 -21.41
C VAL A 208 -11.27 -7.58 -22.38
N LYS A 209 -10.82 -7.93 -23.58
CA LYS A 209 -10.45 -6.94 -24.61
C LYS A 209 -11.66 -6.07 -24.96
N GLY A 210 -11.45 -4.75 -25.01
CA GLY A 210 -12.48 -3.78 -25.36
C GLY A 210 -13.38 -3.32 -24.22
N THR A 211 -13.21 -3.85 -23.00
CA THR A 211 -13.96 -3.38 -21.82
C THR A 211 -13.46 -2.04 -21.31
N LEU A 212 -12.14 -1.86 -21.18
CA LEU A 212 -11.54 -0.61 -20.74
C LEU A 212 -10.70 -0.03 -21.87
N ASP A 213 -11.14 1.10 -22.42
CA ASP A 213 -10.29 1.95 -23.24
C ASP A 213 -9.49 2.84 -22.30
N HIS A 214 -8.23 2.45 -22.11
CA HIS A 214 -7.31 3.14 -21.24
C HIS A 214 -6.86 4.49 -21.81
N GLY A 215 -7.10 4.81 -23.08
CA GLY A 215 -6.64 6.06 -23.70
C GLY A 215 -5.10 6.21 -23.73
N GLU A 216 -4.61 7.40 -24.07
CA GLU A 216 -3.17 7.67 -24.17
C GLU A 216 -2.70 8.64 -23.07
N LEU A 217 -1.46 8.45 -22.60
CA LEU A 217 -0.81 9.38 -21.68
C LEU A 217 0.03 10.39 -22.46
N PRO A 218 -0.21 11.71 -22.27
CA PRO A 218 0.56 12.75 -22.95
C PRO A 218 2.06 12.72 -22.61
N ALA A 219 2.42 12.29 -21.40
CA ALA A 219 3.80 12.14 -20.97
C ALA A 219 3.96 10.93 -20.04
N ARG A 220 5.19 10.43 -19.94
CA ARG A 220 5.57 9.34 -19.02
C ARG A 220 6.86 9.67 -18.29
N ALA A 221 7.02 9.07 -17.12
CA ALA A 221 8.29 9.03 -16.40
C ALA A 221 9.02 7.71 -16.69
N GLY A 222 10.22 7.55 -16.15
CA GLY A 222 10.95 6.29 -16.15
C GLY A 222 10.23 5.16 -15.41
N ALA A 223 10.73 3.93 -15.49
CA ALA A 223 10.07 2.74 -14.97
C ALA A 223 9.69 2.88 -13.49
N ILE A 224 8.43 2.58 -13.17
CA ILE A 224 7.92 2.68 -11.80
C ILE A 224 8.55 1.56 -10.96
N GLN A 225 9.24 1.94 -9.89
CA GLN A 225 9.82 0.98 -8.95
C GLN A 225 8.88 0.66 -7.79
N ALA A 226 8.27 1.68 -7.21
CA ALA A 226 7.38 1.55 -6.06
C ALA A 226 6.29 2.62 -6.06
N ALA A 227 5.15 2.29 -5.43
CA ALA A 227 4.01 3.18 -5.32
C ALA A 227 3.44 3.24 -3.89
N ILE A 228 3.13 4.44 -3.41
CA ILE A 228 2.50 4.66 -2.10
C ILE A 228 1.16 5.33 -2.33
N ASN A 229 0.09 4.65 -1.91
CA ASN A 229 -1.26 5.17 -1.97
C ASN A 229 -1.67 5.74 -0.61
N LEU A 230 -2.26 6.95 -0.59
CA LEU A 230 -2.67 7.62 0.64
C LEU A 230 -4.20 7.68 0.74
N GLU A 231 -4.75 7.23 1.87
CA GLU A 231 -6.19 7.21 2.16
C GLU A 231 -6.46 7.84 3.54
N ILE A 232 -6.37 9.16 3.63
CA ILE A 232 -6.49 9.95 4.86
C ILE A 232 -7.63 10.94 4.68
N SER A 233 -8.64 10.84 5.54
CA SER A 233 -9.84 11.67 5.42
C SER A 233 -9.68 13.06 6.00
N GLY A 234 -9.08 13.18 7.19
CA GLY A 234 -9.08 14.42 7.98
C GLY A 234 -7.70 15.01 8.24
N GLU A 235 -7.69 16.18 8.91
CA GLU A 235 -6.46 16.89 9.33
C GLU A 235 -5.61 16.08 10.33
N HIS A 236 -6.29 15.28 11.15
CA HIS A 236 -5.67 14.54 12.23
C HIS A 236 -6.07 13.07 12.17
N VAL A 237 -5.11 12.18 12.41
CA VAL A 237 -5.34 10.75 12.54
C VAL A 237 -4.92 10.28 13.93
N THR A 238 -5.59 9.25 14.45
CA THR A 238 -5.16 8.60 15.70
C THR A 238 -4.35 7.35 15.43
N HIS A 239 -4.63 6.67 14.32
CA HIS A 239 -3.95 5.46 13.92
C HIS A 239 -3.73 5.43 12.40
N LEU A 240 -2.65 4.80 11.96
CA LEU A 240 -2.37 4.51 10.56
C LEU A 240 -2.57 3.02 10.31
N ASN A 241 -3.53 2.67 9.47
CA ASN A 241 -3.74 1.31 9.00
C ASN A 241 -2.96 1.08 7.71
N ILE A 242 -2.06 0.10 7.71
CA ILE A 242 -1.26 -0.24 6.53
C ILE A 242 -1.98 -1.37 5.81
N LYS A 243 -2.48 -1.10 4.59
CA LYS A 243 -3.12 -2.11 3.76
C LYS A 243 -2.11 -2.67 2.77
N THR A 244 -2.09 -4.00 2.67
CA THR A 244 -1.09 -4.75 1.89
C THR A 244 -1.70 -5.78 0.96
N GLU A 245 -2.98 -6.13 1.09
CA GLU A 245 -3.58 -7.16 0.23
C GLU A 245 -3.81 -6.65 -1.19
N GLY A 246 -3.15 -7.31 -2.14
CA GLY A 246 -3.31 -7.11 -3.57
C GLY A 246 -4.26 -8.08 -4.25
N LEU A 247 -4.35 -7.95 -5.58
CA LEU A 247 -5.12 -8.84 -6.44
C LEU A 247 -4.64 -10.29 -6.30
N ASN A 248 -5.58 -11.25 -6.25
CA ASN A 248 -5.28 -12.68 -6.15
C ASN A 248 -4.39 -13.06 -4.96
N GLY A 249 -4.43 -12.27 -3.89
CA GLY A 249 -3.63 -12.50 -2.69
C GLY A 249 -2.14 -12.20 -2.86
N GLN A 250 -1.75 -11.42 -3.88
CA GLN A 250 -0.39 -10.87 -3.97
C GLN A 250 -0.14 -9.91 -2.81
N LEU A 251 1.10 -9.90 -2.31
CA LEU A 251 1.52 -9.07 -1.20
C LEU A 251 2.79 -8.30 -1.58
N PRO A 252 2.97 -7.07 -1.06
CA PRO A 252 4.19 -6.33 -1.24
C PRO A 252 5.35 -7.02 -0.56
N ASN A 253 6.54 -6.58 -0.95
CA ASN A 253 7.75 -6.80 -0.20
C ASN A 253 7.60 -6.40 1.29
N LEU A 254 7.98 -7.32 2.18
CA LEU A 254 8.02 -7.11 3.62
C LEU A 254 8.89 -5.91 4.04
N ASP A 255 10.00 -5.64 3.35
CA ASP A 255 10.90 -4.53 3.67
C ASP A 255 10.20 -3.17 3.49
N LEU A 256 9.33 -3.04 2.50
CA LEU A 256 8.52 -1.83 2.28
C LEU A 256 7.53 -1.61 3.43
N VAL A 257 6.89 -2.70 3.90
CA VAL A 257 5.96 -2.66 5.03
C VAL A 257 6.72 -2.31 6.32
N ASN A 258 7.87 -2.95 6.56
CA ASN A 258 8.71 -2.71 7.73
C ASN A 258 9.27 -1.28 7.75
N LEU A 259 9.61 -0.72 6.58
CA LEU A 259 10.03 0.67 6.44
C LEU A 259 8.94 1.62 6.97
N VAL A 260 7.70 1.46 6.49
CA VAL A 260 6.58 2.29 6.93
C VAL A 260 6.35 2.13 8.43
N ASN A 261 6.39 0.91 8.96
CA ASN A 261 6.23 0.66 10.39
C ASN A 261 7.29 1.36 11.23
N ARG A 262 8.56 1.27 10.83
CA ARG A 262 9.66 1.90 11.56
C ARG A 262 9.54 3.41 11.54
N LEU A 263 9.05 4.00 10.45
CA LEU A 263 8.80 5.45 10.36
C LEU A 263 7.60 5.89 11.19
N CYS A 264 6.50 5.11 11.20
CA CYS A 264 5.36 5.35 12.09
C CYS A 264 5.77 5.33 13.56
N LEU A 265 6.55 4.33 13.98
CA LEU A 265 7.08 4.22 15.34
C LEU A 265 7.98 5.41 15.71
N ARG A 266 8.79 5.90 14.76
CA ARG A 266 9.68 7.05 14.97
C ARG A 266 8.90 8.35 15.19
N GLU A 267 7.85 8.58 14.41
CA GLU A 267 6.99 9.75 14.53
C GLU A 267 5.89 9.59 15.61
N ASP A 268 5.97 8.54 16.42
CA ASP A 268 5.03 8.20 17.51
C ASP A 268 3.56 8.09 17.04
N VAL A 269 3.36 7.59 15.82
CA VAL A 269 2.03 7.34 15.25
C VAL A 269 1.69 5.87 15.38
N ARG A 270 0.56 5.56 16.02
CA ARG A 270 0.14 4.18 16.25
C ARG A 270 -0.25 3.51 14.95
N GLN A 271 0.34 2.36 14.67
CA GLN A 271 0.03 1.53 13.52
C GLN A 271 -1.08 0.52 13.80
N MET A 272 -1.79 0.15 12.75
CA MET A 272 -2.76 -0.93 12.72
C MET A 272 -2.50 -1.80 11.51
N PHE A 273 -2.77 -3.08 11.68
CA PHE A 273 -2.82 -4.06 10.59
C PHE A 273 -4.22 -4.62 10.54
N GLN A 274 -4.85 -4.50 9.38
CA GLN A 274 -6.23 -4.94 9.17
C GLN A 274 -7.23 -4.42 10.22
N GLY A 275 -7.02 -3.21 10.71
CA GLY A 275 -7.89 -2.57 11.71
C GLY A 275 -7.66 -3.01 13.16
N TYR A 276 -6.72 -3.92 13.41
CA TYR A 276 -6.28 -4.31 14.75
C TYR A 276 -5.07 -3.48 15.20
N GLU A 277 -5.11 -2.98 16.43
CA GLU A 277 -4.00 -2.26 17.05
C GLU A 277 -2.82 -3.20 17.31
N ASP A 278 -1.66 -2.81 16.82
CA ASP A 278 -0.39 -3.38 17.23
C ASP A 278 -0.05 -2.84 18.63
N ARG A 279 0.00 -3.72 19.64
CA ARG A 279 0.29 -3.34 21.04
C ARG A 279 1.47 -4.13 21.57
N ALA A 280 2.36 -3.42 22.27
CA ALA A 280 3.62 -3.92 22.85
C ALA A 280 3.52 -5.09 23.86
N GLN A 281 2.33 -5.62 24.18
CA GLN A 281 2.18 -6.76 25.09
C GLN A 281 2.08 -8.08 24.32
N LEU A 282 3.12 -8.39 23.54
CA LEU A 282 3.17 -9.56 22.66
C LEU A 282 3.15 -10.89 23.45
N TYR A 283 3.90 -10.97 24.56
CA TYR A 283 4.05 -12.20 25.37
C TYR A 283 2.88 -12.52 26.31
N SER A 284 1.77 -11.76 26.25
CA SER A 284 0.57 -12.07 27.03
C SER A 284 -0.35 -13.02 26.26
N SER A 285 -1.11 -13.88 26.94
CA SER A 285 -2.16 -14.70 26.30
C SER A 285 -3.16 -13.84 25.52
N LYS A 286 -3.42 -12.61 25.98
CA LYS A 286 -4.24 -11.62 25.25
C LYS A 286 -3.55 -11.08 24.00
N GLY A 287 -2.23 -11.02 24.00
CA GLY A 287 -1.39 -10.69 22.84
C GLY A 287 -1.48 -11.78 21.79
N TYR A 288 -1.23 -13.03 22.17
CA TYR A 288 -1.36 -14.19 21.27
C TYR A 288 -2.74 -14.28 20.60
N ILE A 289 -3.83 -14.17 21.35
CA ILE A 289 -5.20 -14.19 20.78
C ILE A 289 -5.40 -13.03 19.79
N ARG A 290 -4.78 -11.87 20.02
CA ARG A 290 -4.84 -10.75 19.09
C ARG A 290 -4.04 -11.02 17.84
N SER A 291 -2.79 -11.48 17.96
CA SER A 291 -1.95 -11.87 16.82
C SER A 291 -2.64 -12.93 15.97
N LEU A 292 -3.29 -13.92 16.61
CA LEU A 292 -4.09 -14.93 15.92
C LEU A 292 -5.27 -14.33 15.16
N LYS A 293 -5.98 -13.37 15.76
CA LYS A 293 -7.08 -12.65 15.09
C LYS A 293 -6.58 -11.84 13.89
N THR A 294 -5.46 -11.13 14.04
CA THR A 294 -4.82 -10.39 12.94
C THR A 294 -4.41 -11.35 11.83
N PHE A 295 -3.76 -12.46 12.17
CA PHE A 295 -3.34 -13.49 11.24
C PHE A 295 -4.51 -14.08 10.45
N LEU A 296 -5.55 -14.55 11.14
CA LEU A 296 -6.75 -15.10 10.50
C LEU A 296 -7.44 -14.03 9.64
N SER A 297 -7.51 -12.79 10.10
CA SER A 297 -8.09 -11.69 9.30
C SER A 297 -7.29 -11.43 8.02
N MET A 298 -5.96 -11.41 8.10
CA MET A 298 -5.10 -11.25 6.91
C MET A 298 -5.27 -12.42 5.96
N MET A 299 -5.26 -13.65 6.47
CA MET A 299 -5.45 -14.85 5.66
C MET A 299 -6.81 -14.86 4.97
N LEU A 300 -7.88 -14.49 5.68
CA LEU A 300 -9.22 -14.39 5.11
C LEU A 300 -9.30 -13.31 4.02
N LYS A 301 -8.76 -12.12 4.28
CA LYS A 301 -8.73 -11.03 3.29
C LYS A 301 -7.91 -11.38 2.06
N GLN A 302 -6.72 -11.95 2.25
CA GLN A 302 -5.87 -12.41 1.17
C GLN A 302 -6.53 -13.54 0.36
N SER A 303 -7.21 -14.47 1.03
CA SER A 303 -7.94 -15.57 0.37
C SER A 303 -9.11 -15.08 -0.48
N SER A 304 -9.69 -13.92 -0.16
CA SER A 304 -10.76 -13.33 -0.97
C SER A 304 -10.27 -12.93 -2.37
N GLY A 305 -8.96 -12.72 -2.54
CA GLY A 305 -8.36 -12.27 -3.79
C GLY A 305 -8.72 -10.83 -4.20
N VAL A 306 -9.53 -10.14 -3.39
CA VAL A 306 -9.95 -8.76 -3.62
C VAL A 306 -8.90 -7.80 -3.04
N PRO A 307 -8.44 -6.81 -3.81
CA PRO A 307 -7.45 -5.86 -3.32
C PRO A 307 -8.08 -4.93 -2.29
N SER A 308 -7.35 -4.67 -1.21
CA SER A 308 -7.80 -3.84 -0.09
C SER A 308 -7.73 -2.33 -0.37
N GLY A 309 -7.02 -1.93 -1.44
CA GLY A 309 -6.93 -0.56 -1.92
C GLY A 309 -6.23 -0.50 -3.29
N ASN A 310 -5.99 0.70 -3.80
CA ASN A 310 -5.43 0.91 -5.15
C ASN A 310 -4.04 0.31 -5.35
N HIS A 311 -3.24 0.13 -4.29
CA HIS A 311 -1.93 -0.52 -4.35
C HIS A 311 -2.00 -1.93 -4.97
N GLY A 312 -3.11 -2.65 -4.76
CA GLY A 312 -3.27 -4.01 -5.26
C GLY A 312 -3.18 -4.16 -6.77
N LEU A 313 -3.47 -3.08 -7.51
CA LEU A 313 -3.38 -3.04 -8.97
C LEU A 313 -1.94 -2.93 -9.48
N PHE A 314 -1.05 -2.32 -8.69
CA PHE A 314 0.37 -2.16 -9.03
C PHE A 314 1.12 -3.50 -9.02
N HIS A 315 0.76 -4.41 -8.10
CA HIS A 315 1.42 -5.73 -7.99
C HIS A 315 1.31 -6.55 -9.27
N ARG A 316 0.23 -6.38 -10.04
CA ARG A 316 0.06 -7.02 -11.35
C ARG A 316 1.17 -6.67 -12.35
N PHE A 317 1.73 -5.46 -12.24
CA PHE A 317 2.81 -4.96 -13.09
C PHE A 317 4.20 -5.22 -12.48
N GLY A 318 4.28 -5.99 -11.39
CA GLY A 318 5.53 -6.21 -10.65
C GLY A 318 6.04 -4.95 -9.95
N ILE A 319 5.14 -4.01 -9.62
CA ILE A 319 5.46 -2.80 -8.87
C ILE A 319 5.10 -3.02 -7.41
N GLU A 320 6.06 -2.73 -6.53
CA GLU A 320 5.86 -2.85 -5.08
C GLU A 320 5.05 -1.66 -4.57
N ALA A 321 3.91 -1.92 -3.95
CA ALA A 321 3.00 -0.86 -3.51
C ALA A 321 2.30 -1.15 -2.19
N LEU A 322 1.94 -0.10 -1.45
CA LEU A 322 1.10 -0.20 -0.26
C LEU A 322 0.15 0.99 -0.13
N THR A 323 -0.93 0.82 0.63
CA THR A 323 -1.80 1.93 1.04
C THR A 323 -1.57 2.29 2.51
N ILE A 324 -1.41 3.58 2.80
CA ILE A 324 -1.44 4.14 4.14
C ILE A 324 -2.81 4.78 4.37
N GLU A 325 -3.63 4.16 5.21
CA GLU A 325 -4.96 4.64 5.57
C GLU A 325 -4.95 5.34 6.93
N GLY A 326 -5.52 6.55 7.00
CA GLY A 326 -5.65 7.32 8.23
C GLY A 326 -6.98 7.06 8.93
N ILE A 327 -6.94 6.45 10.12
CA ILE A 327 -8.13 6.15 10.90
C ILE A 327 -8.23 7.04 12.14
N VAL A 328 -9.43 7.59 12.37
CA VAL A 328 -9.78 8.31 13.59
C VAL A 328 -10.64 7.41 14.47
N LYS A 329 -10.01 6.68 15.39
CA LYS A 329 -10.73 5.99 16.48
C LYS A 329 -10.92 6.92 17.67
N GLU A 330 -12.17 7.22 18.00
CA GLU A 330 -12.55 7.77 19.30
C GLU A 330 -12.53 6.65 20.34
N ILE A 331 -11.54 6.64 21.23
CA ILE A 331 -11.49 5.62 22.28
C ILE A 331 -12.38 6.11 23.43
N LYS A 332 -13.57 5.51 23.57
CA LYS A 332 -14.48 5.70 24.71
C LYS A 332 -13.94 5.05 25.99
N THR A 333 -12.73 5.39 26.44
CA THR A 333 -12.22 4.92 27.74
C THR A 333 -12.56 5.91 28.85
N LYS A 334 -13.30 5.44 29.86
CA LYS A 334 -13.65 6.18 31.10
C LYS A 334 -12.46 6.56 31.99
N LYS A 335 -11.23 6.18 31.63
CA LYS A 335 -10.01 6.59 32.35
C LYS A 335 -9.38 7.78 31.65
N LYS A 336 -9.64 8.97 32.20
CA LYS A 336 -8.86 10.19 31.98
C LYS A 336 -7.36 9.85 32.16
N SER A 337 -6.48 10.46 31.36
CA SER A 337 -5.00 10.48 31.52
C SER A 337 -4.15 9.55 30.64
N TYR A 338 -4.46 9.42 29.35
CA TYR A 338 -3.38 9.39 28.36
C TYR A 338 -3.78 10.38 27.27
N HIS A 339 -3.02 11.46 27.09
CA HIS A 339 -3.22 12.37 25.97
C HIS A 339 -3.23 11.54 24.70
N GLN A 340 -4.40 11.41 24.06
CA GLN A 340 -4.52 10.71 22.80
C GLN A 340 -3.81 11.58 21.77
N ARG A 341 -2.53 11.29 21.52
CA ARG A 341 -1.70 12.03 20.56
C ARG A 341 -2.34 11.84 19.19
N LYS A 342 -2.86 12.94 18.65
CA LYS A 342 -3.37 13.02 17.29
C LYS A 342 -2.17 13.37 16.40
N ALA A 343 -1.91 12.56 15.39
CA ALA A 343 -0.91 12.87 14.39
C ALA A 343 -1.53 13.82 13.36
N GLY A 344 -0.94 15.01 13.22
CA GLY A 344 -1.33 15.99 12.20
C GLY A 344 -0.59 15.79 10.88
N PHE A 345 -0.79 16.71 9.94
CA PHE A 345 -0.11 16.69 8.65
C PHE A 345 1.41 16.75 8.75
N HIS A 346 1.95 17.33 9.82
CA HIS A 346 3.41 17.35 10.05
C HIS A 346 3.99 15.94 10.22
N SER A 347 3.46 15.14 11.15
CA SER A 347 3.91 13.76 11.39
C SER A 347 3.67 12.88 10.16
N LEU A 348 2.52 13.03 9.52
CA LEU A 348 2.18 12.30 8.28
C LEU A 348 3.13 12.65 7.14
N GLY A 349 3.44 13.94 6.97
CA GLY A 349 4.40 14.42 5.99
C GLY A 349 5.78 13.83 6.23
N ARG A 350 6.26 13.76 7.47
CA ARG A 350 7.57 13.16 7.79
C ARG A 350 7.62 11.66 7.50
N ILE A 351 6.55 10.92 7.78
CA ILE A 351 6.45 9.50 7.43
C ILE A 351 6.55 9.34 5.91
N VAL A 352 5.73 10.08 5.15
CA VAL A 352 5.72 10.00 3.69
C VAL A 352 7.05 10.45 3.08
N GLU A 353 7.62 11.56 3.56
CA GLU A 353 8.96 12.01 3.16
C GLU A 353 10.01 10.93 3.43
N GLY A 354 10.01 10.34 4.63
CA GLY A 354 10.92 9.28 5.01
C GLY A 354 10.82 8.04 4.10
N VAL A 355 9.60 7.65 3.73
CA VAL A 355 9.37 6.53 2.79
C VAL A 355 9.97 6.87 1.43
N PHE A 356 9.65 8.03 0.87
CA PHE A 356 10.16 8.44 -0.45
C PHE A 356 11.67 8.63 -0.45
N ARG A 357 12.28 9.15 0.63
CA ARG A 357 13.74 9.26 0.75
C ARG A 357 14.42 7.89 0.81
N SER A 358 13.81 6.93 1.49
CA SER A 358 14.32 5.54 1.56
C SER A 358 14.20 4.84 0.20
N LEU A 359 13.05 4.97 -0.47
CA LEU A 359 12.82 4.43 -1.82
C LEU A 359 13.72 5.10 -2.88
N ASN A 360 14.00 6.39 -2.72
CA ASN A 360 14.90 7.13 -3.61
C ASN A 360 16.33 6.57 -3.58
N ASN A 361 16.77 6.02 -2.44
CA ASN A 361 18.11 5.45 -2.26
C ASN A 361 18.26 4.02 -2.82
N LEU A 362 17.16 3.32 -3.13
CA LEU A 362 17.24 1.98 -3.72
C LEU A 362 17.94 2.03 -5.09
N LEU A 363 19.01 1.27 -5.27
CA LEU A 363 19.72 1.23 -6.55
C LEU A 363 19.14 0.18 -7.50
N GLU A 364 18.55 -0.87 -6.93
CA GLU A 364 17.96 -1.98 -7.67
C GLU A 364 16.48 -2.08 -7.33
N ARG A 365 15.71 -2.74 -8.20
CA ARG A 365 14.36 -3.18 -7.84
C ARG A 365 14.46 -4.14 -6.66
N PHE A 366 13.42 -4.21 -5.85
CA PHE A 366 13.34 -5.16 -4.76
C PHE A 366 13.56 -6.60 -5.28
N HIS A 367 14.73 -7.18 -5.00
CA HIS A 367 15.14 -8.45 -5.61
C HIS A 367 15.44 -9.58 -4.62
N GLN A 368 15.31 -9.39 -3.30
CA GLN A 368 15.75 -10.44 -2.37
C GLN A 368 15.11 -10.43 -0.98
N SER A 369 13.80 -10.31 -0.94
CA SER A 369 13.05 -10.21 0.31
C SER A 369 11.91 -11.22 0.33
N ILE A 370 11.76 -11.88 1.47
CA ILE A 370 10.64 -12.77 1.77
C ILE A 370 9.36 -11.98 1.46
N PHE A 371 8.62 -12.37 0.42
CA PHE A 371 7.23 -11.92 0.26
C PHE A 371 6.54 -12.15 1.58
N LEU A 372 5.67 -11.23 2.03
CA LEU A 372 5.00 -11.33 3.32
C LEU A 372 4.22 -12.65 3.39
N LEU A 373 4.91 -13.71 3.80
CA LEU A 373 4.35 -15.02 3.98
C LEU A 373 3.70 -14.96 5.35
N PHE A 374 2.55 -15.63 5.46
CA PHE A 374 1.68 -15.87 6.61
C PHE A 374 2.30 -15.87 8.03
N THR A 375 3.62 -15.98 8.16
CA THR A 375 4.38 -16.17 9.39
C THR A 375 5.23 -14.97 9.81
N SER A 376 5.31 -13.90 9.02
CA SER A 376 6.18 -12.74 9.31
C SER A 376 5.43 -11.69 10.14
N PHE A 377 5.16 -11.99 11.42
CA PHE A 377 4.56 -11.02 12.36
C PHE A 377 5.62 -10.23 13.14
N ILE A 378 5.24 -9.03 13.56
CA ILE A 378 6.10 -7.94 14.07
C ILE A 378 6.39 -8.07 15.57
#